data_AF-A0A5Q2TQH1-F1
#
_entry.id   AF-A0A5Q2TQH1-F1
#
_cell.length_a   1.000
_cell.length_b   1.000
_cell.length_c   1.000
_cell.angle_alpha   90.00
_cell.angle_beta   90.00
_cell.angle_gamma   90.00
#
_symmetry.space_group_name_H-M   'P 1'
#
loop_
_entity.id
_entity.type
_entity.pdbx_description
1 polymer ?
#
loop_
_entity_poly.entity_id
_entity_poly.type
_entity_poly.pdbx_seq_one_letter_code
_entity_poly.pdbx_strand_id
1 'polypeptide(L)'
;MSVLVLLSIILFVLMAIVGGKKGVKSFIALFLNFGVLIITILVMNDPNANPIWLTLLACTFISAISLFYINDVNSKTTMAFFSTIITLVILFFFIIIITEQSMIQGFGAEESEELMTFSLHIGIDFVKVATSVIIMSTIGAIVDTAISITSPMREIHHHNPTITRKDLFMAGIRIGRDILGTSTNTLFFAFFGGYMGLLIWFKDLSYSFGEIINAKVFNDEMITILTAGMGVALVIPIASWMTSYYLVTMGTKKK
;
A
#
# COMPACT_ATOMS: atom_id res chain seq x y z
N MET A 1 -15.29 15.76 -24.04
CA MET A 1 -14.33 15.32 -22.99
C MET A 1 -14.79 13.96 -22.50
N SER A 2 -13.89 13.00 -22.29
CA SER A 2 -14.27 11.73 -21.66
C SER A 2 -14.68 11.95 -20.19
N VAL A 3 -15.54 11.09 -19.67
CA VAL A 3 -15.98 11.15 -18.26
C VAL A 3 -14.79 11.10 -17.30
N LEU A 4 -13.76 10.31 -17.64
CA LEU A 4 -12.52 10.21 -16.86
C LEU A 4 -11.78 11.55 -16.77
N VAL A 5 -11.70 12.30 -17.86
CA VAL A 5 -11.04 13.62 -17.87
C VAL A 5 -11.85 14.61 -17.02
N LEU A 6 -13.18 14.57 -17.10
CA LEU A 6 -14.04 15.43 -16.28
C LEU A 6 -13.86 15.13 -14.78
N LEU A 7 -13.93 13.86 -14.37
CA LEU A 7 -13.73 13.46 -12.97
C LEU A 7 -12.32 13.81 -12.47
N SER A 8 -11.30 13.66 -13.33
CA SER A 8 -9.93 14.05 -13.01
C SER A 8 -9.79 15.55 -12.76
N ILE A 9 -10.47 16.38 -13.56
CA ILE A 9 -10.49 17.85 -13.36
C ILE A 9 -11.22 18.20 -12.07
N ILE A 10 -12.37 17.58 -11.80
CA ILE A 10 -13.13 17.80 -10.55
C ILE A 10 -12.27 17.46 -9.34
N LEU A 11 -11.63 16.28 -9.35
CA LEU A 11 -10.72 15.85 -8.28
C LEU A 11 -9.56 16.82 -8.12
N PHE A 12 -8.92 17.23 -9.21
CA PHE A 12 -7.82 18.20 -9.18
C PHE A 12 -8.25 19.52 -8.52
N VAL A 13 -9.39 20.08 -8.93
CA VAL A 13 -9.93 21.33 -8.38
C VAL A 13 -10.22 21.18 -6.89
N LEU A 14 -10.86 20.10 -6.46
CA LEU A 14 -11.15 19.84 -5.05
C LEU A 14 -9.87 19.69 -4.22
N MET A 15 -8.89 18.94 -4.70
CA MET A 15 -7.60 18.79 -4.03
C MET A 15 -6.86 20.12 -3.94
N ALA A 16 -6.87 20.93 -5.01
CA ALA A 16 -6.24 22.25 -5.02
C ALA A 16 -6.91 23.21 -4.03
N ILE A 17 -8.24 23.20 -3.93
CA ILE A 17 -8.99 24.07 -3.00
C ILE A 17 -8.77 23.65 -1.55
N VAL A 18 -8.90 22.35 -1.23
CA VAL A 18 -8.84 21.85 0.16
C VAL A 18 -7.40 21.71 0.65
N GLY A 19 -6.50 21.17 -0.18
CA GLY A 19 -5.11 20.87 0.17
C GLY A 19 -4.11 21.98 -0.20
N GLY A 20 -4.55 23.03 -0.89
CA GLY A 20 -3.68 24.09 -1.40
C GLY A 20 -2.52 23.54 -2.26
N LYS A 21 -1.31 24.05 -2.02
CA LYS A 21 -0.09 23.58 -2.72
C LYS A 21 0.18 22.09 -2.52
N LYS A 22 -0.14 21.54 -1.34
CA LYS A 22 0.05 20.11 -1.07
C LYS A 22 -0.96 19.27 -1.83
N GLY A 23 -2.21 19.74 -1.96
CA GLY A 23 -3.22 19.07 -2.77
C GLY A 23 -2.82 18.95 -4.25
N VAL A 24 -2.30 20.03 -4.84
CA VAL A 24 -1.75 20.01 -6.21
C VAL A 24 -0.60 19.00 -6.33
N LYS A 25 0.35 19.03 -5.38
CA LYS A 25 1.47 18.06 -5.35
C LYS A 25 0.97 16.62 -5.22
N SER A 26 -0.02 16.34 -4.36
CA SER A 26 -0.61 15.01 -4.20
C SER A 26 -1.27 14.52 -5.48
N PHE A 27 -1.98 15.38 -6.21
CA PHE A 27 -2.57 15.00 -7.49
C PHE A 27 -1.49 14.67 -8.52
N ILE A 28 -0.42 15.47 -8.63
CA ILE A 28 0.70 15.15 -9.53
C ILE A 28 1.39 13.84 -9.12
N ALA A 29 1.59 13.63 -7.82
CA ALA A 29 2.18 12.41 -7.28
C ALA A 29 1.40 11.15 -7.66
N LEU A 30 0.06 11.21 -7.71
CA LEU A 30 -0.79 10.12 -8.18
C LEU A 30 -0.41 9.67 -9.60
N PHE A 31 -0.24 10.63 -10.53
CA PHE A 31 0.15 10.31 -11.92
C PHE A 31 1.60 9.85 -12.02
N LEU A 32 2.51 10.38 -11.20
CA LEU A 32 3.88 9.90 -11.13
C LEU A 32 3.93 8.44 -10.64
N ASN A 33 3.20 8.11 -9.58
CA ASN A 33 3.09 6.75 -9.06
C ASN A 33 2.45 5.81 -10.10
N PHE A 34 1.41 6.27 -10.79
CA PHE A 34 0.82 5.54 -11.91
C PHE A 34 1.84 5.29 -13.03
N GLY A 35 2.65 6.29 -13.38
CA GLY A 35 3.74 6.15 -14.34
C GLY A 35 4.77 5.10 -13.91
N VAL A 36 5.20 5.13 -12.64
CA VAL A 36 6.12 4.12 -12.08
C VAL A 36 5.50 2.71 -12.18
N LEU A 37 4.22 2.56 -11.83
CA LEU A 37 3.51 1.28 -11.93
C LEU A 37 3.48 0.76 -13.37
N ILE A 38 3.05 1.59 -14.33
CA ILE A 38 2.97 1.19 -15.74
C ILE A 38 4.35 0.83 -16.31
N ILE A 39 5.38 1.62 -16.04
CA ILE A 39 6.74 1.32 -16.47
C ILE A 39 7.19 -0.03 -15.87
N THR A 40 6.90 -0.27 -14.60
CA THR A 40 7.24 -1.53 -13.93
C THR A 40 6.57 -2.72 -14.62
N ILE A 41 5.28 -2.63 -14.93
CA ILE A 41 4.52 -3.67 -15.64
C ILE A 41 5.09 -3.91 -17.05
N LEU A 42 5.43 -2.84 -17.79
CA LEU A 42 5.99 -2.98 -19.13
C LEU A 42 7.37 -3.66 -19.11
N VAL A 43 8.20 -3.35 -18.11
CA VAL A 43 9.54 -3.97 -17.96
C VAL A 43 9.45 -5.40 -17.43
N MET A 44 8.41 -5.74 -16.64
CA MET A 44 8.16 -7.12 -16.19
C MET A 44 7.96 -8.11 -17.34
N ASN A 45 7.56 -7.63 -18.52
CA ASN A 45 7.38 -8.46 -19.71
C ASN A 45 8.70 -8.91 -20.36
N ASP A 46 9.86 -8.41 -19.91
CA ASP A 46 11.16 -8.92 -20.32
C ASP A 46 11.44 -10.26 -19.60
N PRO A 47 11.68 -11.38 -20.33
CA PRO A 47 11.97 -12.69 -19.73
C PRO A 47 13.20 -12.70 -18.81
N ASN A 48 14.13 -11.75 -18.97
CA ASN A 48 15.34 -11.64 -18.16
C ASN A 48 15.12 -10.85 -16.87
N ALA A 49 14.00 -10.12 -16.76
CA ALA A 49 13.69 -9.33 -15.59
C ALA A 49 13.01 -10.19 -14.51
N ASN A 50 13.36 -9.94 -13.26
CA ASN A 50 12.69 -10.60 -12.13
C ASN A 50 11.57 -9.68 -11.60
N PRO A 51 10.29 -10.07 -11.71
CA PRO A 51 9.17 -9.22 -11.29
C PRO A 51 9.24 -8.74 -9.84
N ILE A 52 9.75 -9.58 -8.93
CA ILE A 52 9.86 -9.25 -7.51
C ILE A 52 10.82 -8.07 -7.30
N TRP A 53 12.00 -8.12 -7.90
CA TRP A 53 13.00 -7.06 -7.75
C TRP A 53 12.54 -5.75 -8.36
N LEU A 54 11.90 -5.80 -9.54
CA LEU A 54 11.27 -4.64 -10.16
C LEU A 54 10.22 -4.01 -9.25
N THR A 55 9.39 -4.83 -8.62
CA THR A 55 8.35 -4.36 -7.70
C THR A 55 8.93 -3.70 -6.46
N LEU A 56 9.95 -4.31 -5.83
CA LEU A 56 10.61 -3.71 -4.66
C LEU A 56 11.23 -2.34 -5.00
N LEU A 57 11.85 -2.24 -6.18
CA LEU A 57 12.38 -0.97 -6.69
C LEU A 57 11.25 0.05 -6.91
N ALA A 58 10.16 -0.36 -7.55
CA ALA A 58 8.98 0.47 -7.79
C ALA A 58 8.34 0.96 -6.49
N CYS A 59 8.14 0.08 -5.50
CA CYS A 59 7.65 0.44 -4.17
C CYS A 59 8.55 1.45 -3.47
N THR A 60 9.87 1.35 -3.66
CA THR A 60 10.83 2.34 -3.13
C THR A 60 10.62 3.71 -3.77
N PHE A 61 10.47 3.78 -5.10
CA PHE A 61 10.17 5.03 -5.81
C PHE A 61 8.80 5.60 -5.44
N ILE A 62 7.76 4.76 -5.40
CA ILE A 62 6.40 5.16 -5.00
C ILE A 62 6.41 5.73 -3.58
N SER A 63 7.08 5.07 -2.64
CA SER A 63 7.23 5.57 -1.27
C SER A 63 7.97 6.91 -1.23
N ALA A 64 9.03 7.06 -2.02
CA ALA A 64 9.79 8.29 -2.09
C ALA A 64 8.98 9.45 -2.69
N ILE A 65 8.23 9.21 -3.76
CA ILE A 65 7.33 10.19 -4.38
C ILE A 65 6.24 10.60 -3.38
N SER A 66 5.50 9.62 -2.85
CA SER A 66 4.38 9.87 -1.93
C SER A 66 4.81 10.60 -0.65
N LEU A 67 6.01 10.35 -0.14
CA LEU A 67 6.48 10.99 1.08
C LEU A 67 7.22 12.31 0.80
N PHE A 68 8.28 12.29 0.00
CA PHE A 68 9.17 13.46 -0.14
C PHE A 68 8.63 14.51 -1.09
N TYR A 69 7.99 14.13 -2.20
CA TYR A 69 7.46 15.11 -3.16
C TYR A 69 6.27 15.88 -2.57
N ILE A 70 5.36 15.17 -1.88
CA ILE A 70 4.15 15.75 -1.30
C ILE A 70 4.46 16.58 -0.04
N ASN A 71 5.24 16.03 0.90
CA ASN A 71 5.41 16.59 2.25
C ASN A 71 6.75 17.30 2.49
N ASP A 72 7.56 17.46 1.45
CA ASP A 72 8.94 17.98 1.49
C ASP A 72 9.86 17.11 2.36
N VAL A 73 11.18 17.26 2.18
CA VAL A 73 12.17 16.47 2.92
C VAL A 73 12.30 17.02 4.35
N ASN A 74 11.91 16.23 5.34
CA ASN A 74 11.98 16.58 6.75
C ASN A 74 12.01 15.33 7.65
N SER A 75 12.07 15.51 8.97
CA SER A 75 12.16 14.41 9.92
C SER A 75 10.97 13.44 9.86
N LYS A 76 9.73 13.92 9.67
CA LYS A 76 8.56 13.03 9.59
C LYS A 76 8.55 12.20 8.31
N THR A 77 8.88 12.80 7.16
CA THR A 77 8.90 12.08 5.87
C THR A 77 10.05 11.09 5.80
N THR A 78 11.21 11.45 6.36
CA THR A 78 12.37 10.55 6.44
C THR A 78 12.09 9.36 7.34
N MET A 79 11.51 9.58 8.54
CA MET A 79 11.16 8.48 9.44
C MET A 79 10.04 7.62 8.87
N ALA A 80 9.02 8.21 8.22
CA ALA A 80 7.99 7.46 7.52
C ALA A 80 8.60 6.55 6.44
N PHE A 81 9.49 7.09 5.61
CA PHE A 81 10.12 6.34 4.51
C PHE A 81 10.90 5.13 5.01
N PHE A 82 11.81 5.32 5.98
CA PHE A 82 12.57 4.18 6.51
C PHE A 82 11.68 3.16 7.22
N SER A 83 10.64 3.61 7.93
CA SER A 83 9.67 2.71 8.56
C SER A 83 8.94 1.87 7.52
N THR A 84 8.51 2.49 6.41
CA THR A 84 7.87 1.80 5.27
C THR A 84 8.80 0.75 4.68
N ILE A 85 10.07 1.11 4.39
CA ILE A 85 11.02 0.16 3.80
C ILE A 85 11.30 -1.02 4.75
N ILE A 86 11.49 -0.76 6.04
CA ILE A 86 11.71 -1.83 7.03
C ILE A 86 10.49 -2.75 7.12
N THR A 87 9.28 -2.19 7.20
CA THR A 87 8.04 -2.99 7.19
C THR A 87 7.92 -3.82 5.92
N LEU A 88 8.21 -3.21 4.76
CA LEU A 88 8.15 -3.89 3.47
C LEU A 88 9.11 -5.08 3.42
N VAL A 89 10.35 -4.91 3.89
CA VAL A 89 11.34 -5.99 3.93
C VAL A 89 10.89 -7.12 4.85
N ILE A 90 10.29 -6.81 6.01
CA ILE A 90 9.77 -7.83 6.93
C ILE A 90 8.60 -8.59 6.28
N LEU A 91 7.66 -7.86 5.68
CA LEU A 91 6.51 -8.46 4.99
C LEU A 91 6.91 -9.27 3.77
N PHE A 92 7.93 -8.85 3.03
CA PHE A 92 8.39 -9.52 1.83
C PHE A 92 8.64 -11.01 2.04
N PHE A 93 9.33 -11.38 3.13
CA PHE A 93 9.57 -12.79 3.46
C PHE A 93 8.28 -13.56 3.72
N PHE A 94 7.30 -12.92 4.36
CA PHE A 94 6.01 -13.52 4.65
C PHE A 94 5.16 -13.70 3.39
N ILE A 95 5.20 -12.71 2.48
CA ILE A 95 4.48 -12.75 1.20
C ILE A 95 4.98 -13.91 0.36
N ILE A 96 6.29 -14.12 0.22
CA ILE A 96 6.84 -15.24 -0.55
C ILE A 96 6.28 -16.58 -0.05
N ILE A 97 6.33 -16.80 1.28
CA ILE A 97 5.88 -18.05 1.88
C ILE A 97 4.38 -18.26 1.60
N ILE A 98 3.56 -17.24 1.76
CA ILE A 98 2.11 -17.36 1.50
C ILE A 98 1.83 -17.60 0.03
N THR A 99 2.45 -16.86 -0.89
CA THR A 99 2.16 -17.02 -2.33
C THR A 99 2.51 -18.42 -2.80
N GLU A 100 3.63 -19.00 -2.35
CA GLU A 100 4.01 -20.37 -2.69
C GLU A 100 3.05 -21.43 -2.13
N GLN A 101 2.58 -21.26 -0.89
CA GLN A 101 1.71 -22.24 -0.22
C GLN A 101 0.24 -22.16 -0.68
N SER A 102 -0.21 -20.98 -1.09
CA SER A 102 -1.62 -20.73 -1.41
C SER A 102 -2.00 -21.09 -2.85
N MET A 103 -1.03 -21.29 -3.74
CA MET A 103 -1.23 -21.63 -5.15
C MET A 103 -2.18 -20.68 -5.91
N ILE A 104 -2.22 -19.40 -5.52
CA ILE A 104 -3.10 -18.37 -6.07
C ILE A 104 -2.63 -17.75 -7.39
N GLN A 105 -1.49 -18.18 -7.94
CA GLN A 105 -0.88 -17.61 -9.15
C GLN A 105 -1.70 -17.83 -10.43
N GLY A 106 -1.72 -16.86 -11.36
CA GLY A 106 -2.47 -16.96 -12.62
C GLY A 106 -3.90 -16.43 -12.52
N PHE A 107 -4.75 -16.72 -13.50
CA PHE A 107 -6.13 -16.25 -13.54
C PHE A 107 -7.10 -17.24 -12.89
N GLY A 108 -8.15 -16.72 -12.24
CA GLY A 108 -9.30 -17.51 -11.78
C GLY A 108 -10.16 -18.01 -12.95
N ALA A 109 -11.03 -18.99 -12.69
CA ALA A 109 -11.95 -19.49 -13.72
C ALA A 109 -12.86 -18.36 -14.22
N GLU A 110 -13.28 -17.50 -13.29
CA GLU A 110 -14.16 -16.36 -13.47
C GLU A 110 -13.52 -15.22 -14.28
N GLU A 111 -12.18 -15.15 -14.30
CA GLU A 111 -11.43 -14.16 -15.07
C GLU A 111 -10.98 -14.72 -16.43
N SER A 112 -10.81 -16.04 -16.52
CA SER A 112 -10.27 -16.71 -17.70
C SER A 112 -11.23 -16.79 -18.89
N GLU A 113 -12.54 -16.69 -18.65
CA GLU A 113 -13.57 -16.76 -19.70
C GLU A 113 -13.38 -15.65 -20.75
N GLU A 114 -13.04 -14.44 -20.30
CA GLU A 114 -12.74 -13.30 -21.19
C GLU A 114 -11.41 -13.45 -21.94
N LEU A 115 -10.51 -14.28 -21.42
CA LEU A 115 -9.15 -14.46 -21.94
C LEU A 115 -9.03 -15.60 -22.97
N MET A 116 -10.09 -16.41 -23.18
CA MET A 116 -10.07 -17.59 -24.04
C MET A 116 -9.64 -17.32 -25.49
N THR A 117 -9.76 -16.09 -25.98
CA THR A 117 -9.35 -15.71 -27.35
C THR A 117 -7.87 -15.31 -27.44
N PHE A 118 -7.16 -15.17 -26.32
CA PHE A 118 -5.76 -14.75 -26.27
C PHE A 118 -4.82 -15.91 -25.95
N SER A 119 -3.53 -15.72 -26.28
CA SER A 119 -2.48 -16.65 -25.83
C SER A 119 -2.29 -16.53 -24.33
N LEU A 120 -2.54 -17.62 -23.59
CA LEU A 120 -2.23 -17.71 -22.16
C LEU A 120 -0.73 -17.88 -21.88
N HIS A 121 0.10 -18.07 -22.92
CA HIS A 121 1.55 -18.14 -22.76
C HIS A 121 2.15 -16.74 -22.66
N ILE A 122 2.32 -16.28 -21.42
CA ILE A 122 2.89 -14.96 -21.11
C ILE A 122 4.42 -15.02 -20.90
N GLY A 123 5.01 -16.22 -20.76
CA GLY A 123 6.46 -16.39 -20.63
C GLY A 123 7.06 -15.88 -19.30
N ILE A 124 6.20 -15.46 -18.37
CA ILE A 124 6.57 -14.93 -17.05
C ILE A 124 6.09 -15.91 -15.97
N ASP A 125 6.88 -16.04 -14.91
CA ASP A 125 6.52 -16.81 -13.72
C ASP A 125 5.39 -16.11 -12.94
N PHE A 126 4.19 -16.67 -13.01
CA PHE A 126 3.01 -16.12 -12.37
C PHE A 126 3.06 -16.14 -10.83
N VAL A 127 3.88 -17.00 -10.22
CA VAL A 127 4.08 -16.96 -8.76
C VAL A 127 4.76 -15.63 -8.40
N LYS A 128 5.81 -15.26 -9.16
CA LYS A 128 6.50 -13.97 -8.96
C LYS A 128 5.60 -12.78 -9.27
N VAL A 129 4.69 -12.90 -10.24
CA VAL A 129 3.70 -11.85 -10.54
C VAL A 129 2.70 -11.72 -9.38
N ALA A 130 2.15 -12.81 -8.86
CA ALA A 130 1.24 -12.78 -7.72
C ALA A 130 1.92 -12.18 -6.47
N THR A 131 3.16 -12.59 -6.17
CA THR A 131 3.98 -11.96 -5.11
C THR A 131 4.14 -10.45 -5.35
N SER A 132 4.37 -10.03 -6.59
CA SER A 132 4.53 -8.63 -6.97
C SER A 132 3.23 -7.83 -6.79
N VAL A 133 2.08 -8.42 -7.14
CA VAL A 133 0.75 -7.82 -6.92
C VAL A 133 0.53 -7.57 -5.44
N ILE A 134 0.74 -8.58 -4.59
CA ILE A 134 0.54 -8.43 -3.13
C ILE A 134 1.46 -7.34 -2.57
N ILE A 135 2.75 -7.33 -2.93
CA ILE A 135 3.71 -6.30 -2.51
C ILE A 135 3.21 -4.90 -2.93
N MET A 136 2.84 -4.73 -4.20
CA MET A 136 2.39 -3.46 -4.74
C MET A 136 1.07 -3.00 -4.10
N SER A 137 0.16 -3.91 -3.81
CA SER A 137 -1.11 -3.60 -3.13
C SER A 137 -0.90 -3.18 -1.67
N THR A 138 0.12 -3.72 -0.99
CA THR A 138 0.40 -3.37 0.42
C THR A 138 1.09 -2.01 0.60
N ILE A 139 1.91 -1.55 -0.35
CA ILE A 139 2.80 -0.40 -0.13
C ILE A 139 2.04 0.89 0.17
N GLY A 140 0.90 1.12 -0.50
CA GLY A 140 0.08 2.32 -0.32
C GLY A 140 -0.41 2.47 1.12
N ALA A 141 -1.01 1.40 1.66
CA ALA A 141 -1.51 1.38 3.04
C ALA A 141 -0.38 1.57 4.08
N ILE A 142 0.81 0.99 3.82
CA ILE A 142 1.97 1.13 4.70
C ILE A 142 2.48 2.58 4.70
N VAL A 143 2.62 3.21 3.53
CA VAL A 143 3.08 4.60 3.38
C VAL A 143 2.13 5.56 4.09
N ASP A 144 0.82 5.42 3.84
CA ASP A 144 -0.21 6.30 4.40
C ASP A 144 -0.28 6.17 5.93
N THR A 145 -0.14 4.96 6.45
CA THR A 145 -0.10 4.72 7.90
C THR A 145 1.17 5.31 8.52
N ALA A 146 2.33 5.12 7.88
CA ALA A 146 3.61 5.62 8.38
C ALA A 146 3.60 7.16 8.52
N ILE A 147 3.13 7.89 7.50
CA ILE A 147 3.07 9.35 7.57
C ILE A 147 2.02 9.84 8.57
N SER A 148 0.89 9.12 8.70
CA SER A 148 -0.19 9.44 9.65
C SER A 148 0.23 9.26 11.11
N ILE A 149 1.30 8.50 11.38
CA ILE A 149 1.86 8.34 12.73
C ILE A 149 3.03 9.30 12.94
N THR A 150 3.97 9.35 12.01
CA THR A 150 5.18 10.19 12.16
C THR A 150 4.86 11.69 12.17
N SER A 151 3.81 12.12 11.45
CA SER A 151 3.43 13.54 11.38
C SER A 151 2.90 14.07 12.72
N PRO A 152 1.88 13.48 13.38
CA PRO A 152 1.43 13.94 14.69
C PRO A 152 2.48 13.75 15.79
N MET A 153 3.28 12.68 15.76
CA MET A 153 4.38 12.50 16.72
C MET A 153 5.39 13.65 16.67
N ARG A 154 5.71 14.13 15.46
CA ARG A 154 6.58 15.30 15.30
C ARG A 154 5.95 16.56 15.91
N GLU A 155 4.65 16.74 15.76
CA GLU A 155 3.92 17.87 16.33
C GLU A 155 3.90 17.82 17.87
N ILE A 156 3.66 16.63 18.44
CA ILE A 156 3.72 16.39 19.89
C ILE A 156 5.11 16.74 20.44
N HIS A 157 6.17 16.30 19.77
CA HIS A 157 7.54 16.62 20.17
C HIS A 157 7.88 18.11 20.01
N HIS A 158 7.34 18.78 18.97
CA HIS A 158 7.54 20.20 18.76
C HIS A 158 6.93 21.04 19.90
N HIS A 159 5.72 20.69 20.35
CA HIS A 159 5.05 21.36 21.46
C HIS A 159 5.53 20.94 22.85
N ASN A 160 6.06 19.73 23.00
CA ASN A 160 6.69 19.26 24.24
C ASN A 160 8.09 18.69 23.98
N PRO A 161 9.13 19.54 23.83
CA PRO A 161 10.48 19.09 23.53
C PRO A 161 11.12 18.25 24.65
N THR A 162 10.56 18.30 25.86
CA THR A 162 11.02 17.53 27.04
C THR A 162 10.36 16.17 27.17
N ILE A 163 9.46 15.79 26.25
CA ILE A 163 8.77 14.50 26.27
C ILE A 163 9.78 13.33 26.25
N THR A 164 9.53 12.33 27.08
CA THR A 164 10.39 11.15 27.11
C THR A 164 10.17 10.29 25.85
N ARG A 165 11.19 9.53 25.45
CA ARG A 165 11.09 8.58 24.32
C ARG A 165 9.94 7.58 24.53
N LYS A 166 9.75 7.10 25.76
CA LYS A 166 8.71 6.13 26.11
C LYS A 166 7.31 6.73 25.93
N ASP A 167 7.11 7.95 26.40
CA ASP A 167 5.80 8.62 26.29
C ASP A 167 5.48 8.96 24.84
N LEU A 168 6.46 9.42 24.07
CA LEU A 168 6.30 9.69 22.64
C LEU A 168 6.02 8.42 21.84
N PHE A 169 6.70 7.30 22.15
CA PHE A 169 6.40 6.00 21.56
C PHE A 169 4.96 5.56 21.86
N MET A 170 4.53 5.65 23.13
CA MET A 170 3.17 5.28 23.53
C MET A 170 2.11 6.19 22.88
N ALA A 171 2.41 7.47 22.66
CA ALA A 171 1.54 8.36 21.89
C ALA A 171 1.39 7.88 20.44
N GLY A 172 2.50 7.48 19.78
CA GLY A 172 2.48 6.88 18.45
C GLY A 172 1.63 5.62 18.37
N ILE A 173 1.76 4.72 19.36
CA ILE A 173 0.93 3.50 19.46
C ILE A 173 -0.55 3.82 19.63
N ARG A 174 -0.91 4.84 20.43
CA ARG A 174 -2.32 5.26 20.59
C ARG A 174 -2.89 5.77 19.28
N ILE A 175 -2.17 6.64 18.57
CA ILE A 175 -2.56 7.14 17.24
C ILE A 175 -2.73 5.98 16.25
N GLY A 176 -1.77 5.05 16.23
CA GLY A 176 -1.82 3.90 15.34
C GLY A 176 -3.02 2.97 15.61
N ARG A 177 -3.46 2.83 16.86
CA ARG A 177 -4.64 2.04 17.22
C ARG A 177 -5.91 2.60 16.57
N ASP A 178 -6.05 3.92 16.54
CA ASP A 178 -7.20 4.59 15.91
C ASP A 178 -7.18 4.46 14.38
N ILE A 179 -5.97 4.48 13.79
CA ILE A 179 -5.76 4.32 12.34
C ILE A 179 -5.97 2.87 11.88
N LEU A 180 -5.61 1.88 12.69
CA LEU A 180 -5.69 0.47 12.31
C LEU A 180 -7.11 0.05 11.92
N GLY A 181 -8.10 0.44 12.73
CA GLY A 181 -9.51 0.10 12.48
C GLY A 181 -10.06 0.79 11.23
N THR A 182 -9.75 2.07 11.04
CA THR A 182 -10.21 2.83 9.87
C THR A 182 -9.56 2.34 8.57
N SER A 183 -8.26 2.03 8.60
CA SER A 183 -7.53 1.49 7.44
C SER A 183 -8.03 0.11 7.02
N THR A 184 -8.31 -0.76 8.00
CA THR A 184 -8.87 -2.10 7.74
C THR A 184 -10.23 -2.00 7.04
N ASN A 185 -11.09 -1.09 7.50
CA ASN A 185 -12.39 -0.85 6.87
C ASN A 185 -12.25 -0.33 5.44
N THR A 186 -11.28 0.56 5.17
CA THR A 186 -11.01 1.05 3.81
C THR A 186 -10.63 -0.08 2.86
N LEU A 187 -9.72 -0.98 3.27
CA LEU A 187 -9.35 -2.15 2.48
C LEU A 187 -10.55 -3.08 2.24
N PHE A 188 -11.34 -3.34 3.29
CA PHE A 188 -12.54 -4.17 3.20
C PHE A 188 -13.54 -3.62 2.19
N PHE A 189 -13.86 -2.32 2.25
CA PHE A 189 -14.82 -1.71 1.33
C PHE A 189 -14.29 -1.59 -0.09
N ALA A 190 -12.98 -1.36 -0.28
CA ALA A 190 -12.38 -1.34 -1.61
C ALA A 190 -12.58 -2.68 -2.33
N PHE A 191 -12.41 -3.79 -1.62
CA PHE A 191 -12.68 -5.12 -2.15
C PHE A 191 -14.16 -5.41 -2.34
N PHE A 192 -14.94 -5.46 -1.25
CA PHE A 192 -16.33 -5.89 -1.34
C PHE A 192 -17.17 -4.98 -2.23
N GLY A 193 -16.83 -3.69 -2.30
CA GLY A 193 -17.43 -2.74 -3.23
C GLY A 193 -17.04 -2.97 -4.69
N GLY A 194 -15.76 -3.28 -4.96
CA GLY A 194 -15.27 -3.57 -6.31
C GLY A 194 -15.78 -4.90 -6.88
N TYR A 195 -15.98 -5.90 -6.02
CA TYR A 195 -16.37 -7.26 -6.40
C TYR A 195 -17.85 -7.58 -6.15
N MET A 196 -18.71 -6.57 -5.90
CA MET A 196 -20.15 -6.80 -5.66
C MET A 196 -20.81 -7.62 -6.78
N GLY A 197 -20.47 -7.34 -8.04
CA GLY A 197 -20.98 -8.08 -9.19
C GLY A 197 -20.60 -9.56 -9.16
N LEU A 198 -19.33 -9.86 -8.87
CA LEU A 198 -18.85 -11.23 -8.73
C LEU A 198 -19.55 -11.97 -7.58
N LEU A 199 -19.75 -11.31 -6.44
CA LEU A 199 -20.42 -11.91 -5.29
C LEU A 199 -21.90 -12.25 -5.57
N ILE A 200 -22.59 -11.41 -6.36
CA ILE A 200 -23.93 -11.72 -6.87
C ILE A 200 -23.87 -12.90 -7.84
N TRP A 201 -22.87 -12.93 -8.72
CA TRP A 201 -22.71 -14.01 -9.69
C TRP A 201 -22.47 -15.37 -9.02
N PHE A 202 -21.64 -15.43 -7.98
CA PHE A 202 -21.48 -16.63 -7.15
C PHE A 202 -22.79 -17.12 -6.55
N LYS A 203 -23.62 -16.20 -6.06
CA LYS A 203 -24.95 -16.53 -5.54
C LYS A 203 -25.85 -17.10 -6.65
N ASP A 204 -25.88 -16.48 -7.82
CA ASP A 204 -26.75 -16.89 -8.93
C ASP A 204 -26.32 -18.24 -9.53
N LEU A 205 -25.01 -18.50 -9.59
CA LEU A 205 -24.45 -19.81 -9.97
C LEU A 205 -24.52 -20.85 -8.84
N SER A 206 -25.16 -20.53 -7.72
CA SER A 206 -25.37 -21.43 -6.58
C SER A 206 -24.07 -21.98 -5.99
N TYR A 207 -22.98 -21.18 -6.00
CA TYR A 207 -21.75 -21.55 -5.31
C TYR A 207 -22.04 -21.69 -3.81
N SER A 208 -21.60 -22.80 -3.24
CA SER A 208 -21.55 -22.98 -1.80
C SER A 208 -20.55 -22.01 -1.17
N PHE A 209 -20.71 -21.74 0.14
CA PHE A 209 -19.77 -20.90 0.88
C PHE A 209 -18.32 -21.41 0.81
N GLY A 210 -18.15 -22.74 0.79
CA GLY A 210 -16.85 -23.37 0.63
C GLY A 210 -16.24 -23.11 -0.74
N GLU A 211 -17.05 -23.17 -1.81
CA GLU A 211 -16.60 -22.85 -3.16
C GLU A 211 -16.20 -21.38 -3.29
N ILE A 212 -16.94 -20.45 -2.69
CA ILE A 212 -16.61 -19.01 -2.71
C ILE A 212 -15.26 -18.75 -2.03
N ILE A 213 -15.05 -19.28 -0.82
CA ILE A 213 -13.79 -19.05 -0.09
C ILE A 213 -12.58 -19.65 -0.83
N ASN A 214 -12.78 -20.78 -1.51
CA ASN A 214 -11.72 -21.44 -2.28
C ASN A 214 -11.66 -20.97 -3.74
N ALA A 215 -12.57 -20.10 -4.17
CA ALA A 215 -12.53 -19.49 -5.50
C ALA A 215 -11.25 -18.66 -5.59
N LYS A 216 -10.48 -18.90 -6.64
CA LYS A 216 -9.12 -18.38 -6.77
C LYS A 216 -9.07 -16.85 -6.74
N VAL A 217 -9.98 -16.20 -7.48
CA VAL A 217 -10.15 -14.74 -7.51
C VAL A 217 -10.50 -14.16 -6.14
N PHE A 218 -11.32 -14.87 -5.35
CA PHE A 218 -11.69 -14.43 -4.01
C PHE A 218 -10.55 -14.62 -3.02
N ASN A 219 -9.87 -15.77 -3.07
CA ASN A 219 -8.77 -16.12 -2.17
C ASN A 219 -7.55 -15.21 -2.38
N ASP A 220 -7.18 -14.92 -3.64
CA ASP A 220 -6.06 -14.03 -3.98
C ASP A 220 -6.25 -12.64 -3.36
N GLU A 221 -7.45 -12.10 -3.48
CA GLU A 221 -7.79 -10.78 -2.95
C GLU A 221 -7.92 -10.78 -1.42
N MET A 222 -8.46 -11.84 -0.81
CA MET A 222 -8.43 -12.01 0.66
C MET A 222 -7.01 -12.07 1.21
N ILE A 223 -6.11 -12.81 0.58
CA ILE A 223 -4.70 -12.87 0.96
C ILE A 223 -4.07 -11.48 0.83
N THR A 224 -4.37 -10.75 -0.24
CA THR A 224 -3.87 -9.40 -0.49
C THR A 224 -4.31 -8.43 0.62
N ILE A 225 -5.61 -8.41 0.96
CA ILE A 225 -6.15 -7.53 2.01
C ILE A 225 -5.58 -7.87 3.38
N LEU A 226 -5.54 -9.16 3.74
CA LEU A 226 -5.00 -9.60 5.02
C LEU A 226 -3.53 -9.22 5.13
N THR A 227 -2.75 -9.38 4.06
CA THR A 227 -1.35 -8.97 4.01
C THR A 227 -1.19 -7.46 4.14
N ALA A 228 -2.00 -6.66 3.43
CA ALA A 228 -2.00 -5.21 3.56
C ALA A 228 -2.34 -4.78 5.01
N GLY A 229 -3.34 -5.41 5.63
CA GLY A 229 -3.69 -5.22 7.04
C GLY A 229 -2.56 -5.57 8.01
N MET A 230 -1.84 -6.68 7.77
CA MET A 230 -0.63 -7.01 8.52
C MET A 230 0.46 -5.95 8.35
N GLY A 231 0.62 -5.39 7.15
CA GLY A 231 1.53 -4.27 6.89
C GLY A 231 1.20 -3.03 7.69
N VAL A 232 -0.08 -2.64 7.74
CA VAL A 232 -0.58 -1.54 8.57
C VAL A 232 -0.30 -1.83 10.05
N ALA A 233 -0.60 -3.03 10.54
CA ALA A 233 -0.37 -3.43 11.92
C ALA A 233 1.12 -3.39 12.29
N LEU A 234 2.02 -3.80 11.39
CA LEU A 234 3.47 -3.83 11.60
C LEU A 234 4.11 -2.44 11.53
N VAL A 235 3.68 -1.58 10.60
CA VAL A 235 4.28 -0.26 10.45
C VAL A 235 3.98 0.66 11.64
N ILE A 236 2.88 0.44 12.36
CA ILE A 236 2.52 1.22 13.56
C ILE A 236 3.63 1.22 14.62
N PRO A 237 4.04 0.06 15.18
CA PRO A 237 5.11 0.03 16.17
C PRO A 237 6.46 0.43 15.60
N ILE A 238 6.76 0.08 14.34
CA ILE A 238 8.03 0.43 13.69
C ILE A 238 8.15 1.95 13.56
N ALA A 239 7.15 2.62 12.97
CA ALA A 239 7.14 4.07 12.80
C ALA A 239 7.16 4.82 14.13
N SER A 240 6.42 4.33 15.12
CA SER A 240 6.41 4.91 16.47
C SER A 240 7.78 4.80 17.14
N TRP A 241 8.43 3.65 17.03
CA TRP A 241 9.74 3.42 17.64
C TRP A 241 10.84 4.25 16.96
N MET A 242 10.89 4.25 15.63
CA MET A 242 11.87 5.01 14.86
C MET A 242 11.73 6.51 15.09
N THR A 243 10.50 7.03 15.02
CA THR A 243 10.24 8.46 15.19
C THR A 243 10.56 8.92 16.61
N SER A 244 10.14 8.16 17.63
CA SER A 244 10.44 8.50 19.03
C SER A 244 11.94 8.48 19.32
N TYR A 245 12.67 7.51 18.77
CA TYR A 245 14.13 7.46 18.90
C TYR A 245 14.80 8.65 18.23
N TYR A 246 14.47 8.91 16.96
CA TYR A 246 15.11 9.95 16.17
C TYR A 246 14.89 11.35 16.77
N LEU A 247 13.64 11.70 17.12
CA LEU A 247 13.31 13.03 17.61
C LEU A 247 13.94 13.33 18.98
N VAL A 248 13.90 12.37 19.92
CA VAL A 248 14.43 12.58 21.28
C VAL A 248 15.97 12.52 21.30
N THR A 249 16.60 11.64 20.52
CA THR A 249 18.07 11.47 20.54
C THR A 249 18.80 12.50 19.68
N MET A 250 18.22 13.00 18.59
CA MET A 250 18.85 14.08 17.80
C MET A 250 18.42 15.47 18.27
N GLY A 251 17.27 15.62 18.93
CA GLY A 251 16.84 16.89 19.54
C GLY A 251 17.75 17.35 20.69
N THR A 252 18.34 16.41 21.42
CA THR A 252 19.31 16.70 22.50
C THR A 252 20.68 17.13 22.01
N LYS A 253 21.06 16.85 20.75
CA LYS A 253 22.34 17.31 20.16
C LYS A 253 22.31 18.74 19.59
N LYS A 254 21.12 19.34 19.46
CA LYS A 254 20.94 20.71 18.90
C LYS A 254 20.64 21.78 19.96
N LYS A 255 20.61 21.42 21.24
CA LYS A 255 20.58 22.35 22.38
C LYS A 255 21.97 22.43 22.99
#